data_AF-A0A8J4WB22-F1
#
_entry.id   AF-A0A8J4WB22-F1
#
_cell.length_a   1.000
_cell.length_b   1.000
_cell.length_c   1.000
_cell.angle_alpha   90.00
_cell.angle_beta   90.00
_cell.angle_gamma   90.00
#
_symmetry.space_group_name_H-M   'P 1'
#
loop_
_entity.id
_entity.type
_entity.pdbx_description
1 polymer ?
#
loop_
_entity_poly.entity_id
_entity_poly.type
_entity_poly.pdbx_seq_one_letter_code
_entity_poly.pdbx_strand_id
1 'polypeptide(L)'
;MAEITQHMWKNGWDERNGGNVSYLLEEEEVAQYIDINHVCRKIKPAFSMQELAGKYVIVTASGKYFKNMLADPESNLGLLRVSKDGQELEVLWGLKSGANPTSELPTHFMSHIERLKVDPNHRVVMHNHATHVLAMTFIHDLDEMKFTKTLWQMCTECVVVFPDGVGIIPWMVPGSNEIGRKTAEKMEQYHATIFAYPTGGGAYIVAKDNLGTAPSLIAGGSLLVDYILTVAAFSSGCSALTGVEAVSNAIPNFKQPAEKNAAGTLMLMGCILGAMFIGITLLAYGYGVKPDPKATVISQIAEATFGRGTMYFIIQGVTALILFLAANTAYSAFPLLSFMMAKDKYMPHMFMVRGDRLGFSNGIIFLSVMSALLVVGFKGNTESLIPLYAVGVFIPFTLSQLGMMIRWIKVKPSGWGVKLLVNTIGMLTTLSITLIFIFTKFTQTWVIFIFLPLVVYIFMRIHRHYCNIADELRIDIKLEKPVRKGNTIVIPVAGITRVVMNTISYAQTMSDHVVALYIGFDDEAIRKMEQKWEEWDPGVRLVVIKSRYRSIMGPLKKFIDTVEWKTAETDHITILIPQFITKHWWQNVLHNQTSFMIRAYLINYKDVIVTTVPYHLNR
;
A
#
# COMPACT_ATOMS: atom_id res chain seq x y z
N MET A 1 -45.91 29.83 -8.25
CA MET A 1 -44.92 28.73 -8.09
C MET A 1 -43.52 29.23 -7.80
N ALA A 2 -42.85 29.97 -8.69
CA ALA A 2 -41.44 30.35 -8.48
C ALA A 2 -41.20 31.24 -7.23
N GLU A 3 -42.12 32.17 -6.95
CA GLU A 3 -42.03 33.03 -5.76
C GLU A 3 -42.15 32.25 -4.44
N ILE A 4 -43.14 31.35 -4.32
CA ILE A 4 -43.34 30.57 -3.10
C ILE A 4 -42.14 29.65 -2.85
N THR A 5 -41.65 28.93 -3.87
CA THR A 5 -40.46 28.07 -3.73
C THR A 5 -39.22 28.88 -3.38
N GLN A 6 -39.08 30.11 -3.89
CA GLN A 6 -37.97 30.99 -3.52
C GLN A 6 -38.09 31.46 -2.07
N HIS A 7 -39.30 31.78 -1.62
CA HIS A 7 -39.55 32.20 -0.25
C HIS A 7 -39.20 31.08 0.73
N MET A 8 -39.65 29.86 0.47
CA MET A 8 -39.35 28.71 1.32
C MET A 8 -37.85 28.38 1.37
N TRP A 9 -37.16 28.44 0.21
CA TRP A 9 -35.70 28.31 0.15
C TRP A 9 -34.98 29.40 0.97
N LYS A 10 -35.41 30.67 0.88
CA LYS A 10 -34.83 31.78 1.65
C LYS A 10 -35.01 31.62 3.16
N ASN A 11 -36.11 31.00 3.60
CA ASN A 11 -36.35 30.68 5.00
C ASN A 11 -35.58 29.43 5.48
N GLY A 12 -34.81 28.78 4.60
CA GLY A 12 -34.01 27.61 4.94
C GLY A 12 -34.82 26.33 5.11
N TRP A 13 -36.04 26.27 4.57
CA TRP A 13 -36.93 25.11 4.70
C TRP A 13 -36.73 24.05 3.61
N ASP A 14 -35.95 24.34 2.58
CA ASP A 14 -35.84 23.48 1.39
C ASP A 14 -34.37 23.38 0.95
N GLU A 15 -33.60 22.61 1.72
CA GLU A 15 -32.23 22.26 1.39
C GLU A 15 -32.19 21.25 0.23
N ARG A 16 -31.25 21.46 -0.69
CA ARG A 16 -31.06 20.59 -1.86
C ARG A 16 -32.38 20.43 -2.66
N ASN A 17 -33.00 19.25 -2.59
CA ASN A 17 -34.25 18.89 -3.25
C ASN A 17 -35.35 18.49 -2.24
N GLY A 18 -35.18 18.85 -0.96
CA GLY A 18 -36.22 18.74 0.06
C GLY A 18 -37.29 19.78 -0.19
N GLY A 19 -38.55 19.36 -0.16
CA GLY A 19 -39.71 20.19 -0.49
C GLY A 19 -40.30 19.92 -1.88
N ASN A 20 -41.62 20.02 -1.97
CA ASN A 20 -42.36 19.89 -3.23
C ASN A 20 -43.68 20.66 -3.15
N VAL A 21 -44.13 21.19 -4.29
CA VAL A 21 -45.36 21.98 -4.39
C VAL A 21 -46.16 21.51 -5.59
N SER A 22 -47.48 21.42 -5.41
CA SER A 22 -48.45 21.19 -6.47
C SER A 22 -49.60 22.19 -6.37
N TYR A 23 -50.03 22.73 -7.50
CA TYR A 23 -51.11 23.72 -7.58
C TYR A 23 -52.11 23.38 -8.70
N LEU A 24 -53.39 23.26 -8.34
CA LEU A 24 -54.49 23.00 -9.26
C LEU A 24 -54.89 24.28 -10.01
N LEU A 25 -54.97 24.16 -11.33
CA LEU A 25 -55.26 25.25 -12.26
C LEU A 25 -56.60 24.99 -12.97
N GLU A 26 -57.25 26.08 -13.40
CA GLU A 26 -58.41 25.99 -14.28
C GLU A 26 -57.98 25.87 -15.74
N GLU A 27 -58.77 25.16 -16.55
CA GLU A 27 -58.49 25.00 -17.98
C GLU A 27 -58.40 26.35 -18.71
N GLU A 28 -59.28 27.29 -18.35
CA GLU A 28 -59.32 28.64 -18.91
C GLU A 28 -58.06 29.45 -18.62
N GLU A 29 -57.42 29.24 -17.46
CA GLU A 29 -56.16 29.88 -17.07
C GLU A 29 -55.01 29.28 -17.90
N VAL A 30 -55.00 27.96 -18.06
CA VAL A 30 -53.95 27.26 -18.81
C VAL A 30 -54.02 27.54 -20.32
N ALA A 31 -55.22 27.55 -20.89
CA ALA A 31 -55.46 27.72 -22.32
C ALA A 31 -55.03 29.10 -22.85
N GLN A 32 -54.84 30.10 -21.97
CA GLN A 32 -54.31 31.41 -22.33
C GLN A 32 -52.83 31.38 -22.70
N TYR A 33 -52.07 30.42 -22.17
CA TYR A 33 -50.61 30.41 -22.26
C TYR A 33 -50.04 29.26 -23.10
N ILE A 34 -50.77 28.15 -23.22
CA ILE A 34 -50.32 26.95 -23.95
C ILE A 34 -51.45 26.31 -24.76
N ASP A 35 -51.09 25.59 -25.82
CA ASP A 35 -52.04 24.74 -26.56
C ASP A 35 -52.36 23.47 -25.76
N ILE A 36 -53.54 23.44 -25.14
CA ILE A 36 -54.02 22.32 -24.32
C ILE A 36 -54.23 21.02 -25.09
N ASN A 37 -54.22 21.05 -26.43
CA ASN A 37 -54.29 19.85 -27.26
C ASN A 37 -52.92 19.22 -27.52
N HIS A 38 -51.83 19.96 -27.26
CA HIS A 38 -50.48 19.46 -27.42
C HIS A 38 -49.98 18.76 -26.15
N VAL A 39 -49.74 17.46 -26.24
CA VAL A 39 -49.18 16.64 -25.15
C VAL A 39 -47.73 16.27 -25.46
N CYS A 40 -46.79 16.74 -24.63
CA CYS A 40 -45.36 16.48 -24.81
C CYS A 40 -44.98 15.05 -24.44
N ARG A 41 -45.55 14.51 -23.35
CA ARG A 41 -45.24 13.17 -22.82
C ARG A 41 -46.41 12.65 -22.00
N LYS A 42 -46.63 11.33 -22.01
CA LYS A 42 -47.58 10.65 -21.12
C LYS A 42 -46.85 9.85 -20.04
N ILE A 43 -47.35 9.90 -18.82
CA ILE A 43 -46.81 9.18 -17.66
C ILE A 43 -47.94 8.34 -17.06
N LYS A 44 -47.68 7.07 -16.77
CA LYS A 44 -48.65 6.18 -16.10
C LYS A 44 -48.26 6.00 -14.63
N PRO A 45 -48.93 6.67 -13.68
CA PRO A 45 -48.62 6.54 -12.27
C PRO A 45 -49.16 5.23 -11.68
N ALA A 46 -48.55 4.79 -10.57
CA ALA A 46 -48.89 3.53 -9.89
C ALA A 46 -49.99 3.68 -8.83
N PHE A 47 -50.88 4.68 -8.97
CA PHE A 47 -51.98 4.97 -8.05
C PHE A 47 -53.17 5.56 -8.82
N SER A 48 -54.39 5.47 -8.26
CA SER A 48 -55.61 5.98 -8.90
C SER A 48 -55.67 7.51 -8.83
N MET A 49 -56.10 8.15 -9.93
CA MET A 49 -56.30 9.60 -10.01
C MET A 49 -57.72 9.95 -10.50
N GLN A 50 -58.65 9.00 -10.40
CA GLN A 50 -59.96 9.11 -11.03
C GLN A 50 -60.75 10.34 -10.55
N GLU A 51 -60.65 10.71 -9.27
CA GLU A 51 -61.33 11.91 -8.75
C GLU A 51 -60.75 13.24 -9.26
N LEU A 52 -59.53 13.22 -9.84
CA LEU A 52 -58.89 14.40 -10.44
C LEU A 52 -58.97 14.40 -11.97
N ALA A 53 -59.75 13.51 -12.58
CA ALA A 53 -59.86 13.41 -14.03
C ALA A 53 -60.23 14.76 -14.68
N GLY A 54 -59.45 15.15 -15.69
CA GLY A 54 -59.62 16.43 -16.40
C GLY A 54 -59.06 17.66 -15.68
N LYS A 55 -58.54 17.54 -14.45
CA LYS A 55 -57.89 18.66 -13.75
C LYS A 55 -56.48 18.92 -14.27
N TYR A 56 -56.08 20.20 -14.23
CA TYR A 56 -54.74 20.66 -14.56
C TYR A 56 -53.98 20.94 -13.27
N VAL A 57 -52.71 20.52 -13.21
CA VAL A 57 -51.86 20.73 -12.04
C VAL A 57 -50.45 21.12 -12.46
N ILE A 58 -49.93 22.20 -11.89
CA ILE A 58 -48.52 22.54 -11.99
C ILE A 58 -47.77 22.01 -10.78
N VAL A 59 -46.68 21.28 -11.01
CA VAL A 59 -45.91 20.58 -9.96
C VAL A 59 -44.42 20.86 -10.07
N THR A 60 -43.73 20.75 -8.94
CA THR A 60 -42.26 20.72 -8.92
C THR A 60 -41.73 19.37 -9.42
N ALA A 61 -40.62 19.40 -10.17
CA ALA A 61 -39.98 18.22 -10.72
C ALA A 61 -39.12 17.46 -9.68
N SER A 62 -38.96 16.15 -9.85
CA SER A 62 -38.18 15.30 -8.95
C SER A 62 -36.69 15.61 -8.99
N GLY A 63 -36.06 15.63 -7.80
CA GLY A 63 -34.64 15.91 -7.62
C GLY A 63 -34.21 17.35 -7.92
N LYS A 64 -35.16 18.27 -8.09
CA LYS A 64 -34.90 19.67 -8.42
C LYS A 64 -34.85 20.57 -7.18
N TYR A 65 -34.16 21.69 -7.32
CA TYR A 65 -33.77 22.56 -6.22
C TYR A 65 -34.63 23.82 -6.26
N PHE A 66 -35.28 24.17 -5.15
CA PHE A 66 -36.15 25.36 -5.09
C PHE A 66 -35.38 26.65 -5.39
N LYS A 67 -34.09 26.72 -5.03
CA LYS A 67 -33.17 27.80 -5.39
C LYS A 67 -33.11 28.10 -6.89
N ASN A 68 -33.29 27.08 -7.74
CA ASN A 68 -33.14 27.21 -9.19
C ASN A 68 -34.45 27.57 -9.90
N MET A 69 -35.58 27.62 -9.17
CA MET A 69 -36.91 27.75 -9.75
C MET A 69 -37.11 29.06 -10.52
N LEU A 70 -36.55 30.17 -10.03
CA LEU A 70 -36.63 31.48 -10.71
C LEU A 70 -35.73 31.56 -11.96
N ALA A 71 -34.57 30.91 -11.91
CA ALA A 71 -33.58 30.98 -12.98
C ALA A 71 -33.95 30.08 -14.17
N ASP A 72 -34.58 28.94 -13.91
CA ASP A 72 -34.96 27.97 -14.95
C ASP A 72 -36.29 27.27 -14.60
N PRO A 73 -37.44 27.96 -14.70
CA PRO A 73 -38.73 27.37 -14.35
C PRO A 73 -39.08 26.12 -15.17
N GLU A 74 -38.73 26.10 -16.45
CA GLU A 74 -39.06 25.03 -17.40
C GLU A 74 -38.41 23.68 -17.03
N SER A 75 -37.16 23.70 -16.53
CA SER A 75 -36.49 22.47 -16.08
C SER A 75 -36.90 22.01 -14.68
N ASN A 76 -37.55 22.87 -13.89
CA ASN A 76 -37.85 22.63 -12.48
C ASN A 76 -39.36 22.47 -12.18
N LEU A 77 -40.23 22.87 -13.10
CA LEU A 77 -41.69 22.72 -13.03
C LEU A 77 -42.21 21.84 -14.17
N GLY A 78 -43.40 21.27 -13.95
CA GLY A 78 -44.17 20.56 -14.95
C GLY A 78 -45.64 20.93 -14.86
N LEU A 79 -46.26 21.26 -15.98
CA LEU A 79 -47.70 21.40 -16.11
C LEU A 79 -48.27 20.08 -16.63
N LEU A 80 -49.17 19.50 -15.84
CA LEU A 80 -49.76 18.20 -16.08
C LEU A 80 -51.28 18.34 -16.22
N ARG A 81 -51.88 17.51 -17.06
CA ARG A 81 -53.32 17.25 -17.10
C ARG A 81 -53.58 15.79 -16.76
N VAL A 82 -54.51 15.55 -15.85
CA VAL A 82 -55.01 14.19 -15.61
C VAL A 82 -55.94 13.83 -16.77
N SER A 83 -55.69 12.72 -17.46
CA SER A 83 -56.52 12.27 -18.56
C SER A 83 -57.99 12.11 -18.13
N LYS A 84 -58.94 12.23 -19.08
CA LYS A 84 -60.38 12.17 -18.79
C LYS A 84 -60.83 10.83 -18.20
N ASP A 85 -60.08 9.76 -18.45
CA ASP A 85 -60.29 8.43 -17.87
C ASP A 85 -59.55 8.23 -16.52
N GLY A 86 -58.76 9.20 -16.06
CA GLY A 86 -58.01 9.16 -14.81
C GLY A 86 -56.82 8.20 -14.80
N GLN A 87 -56.42 7.63 -15.94
CA GLN A 87 -55.38 6.58 -16.00
C GLN A 87 -53.97 7.10 -16.34
N GLU A 88 -53.85 8.26 -16.95
CA GLU A 88 -52.60 8.81 -17.45
C GLU A 88 -52.42 10.28 -17.01
N LEU A 89 -51.16 10.68 -16.86
CA LEU A 89 -50.75 12.07 -16.71
C LEU A 89 -50.16 12.57 -18.01
N GLU A 90 -50.79 13.59 -18.57
CA GLU A 90 -50.38 14.23 -19.81
C GLU A 90 -49.54 15.46 -19.46
N VAL A 91 -48.25 15.43 -19.78
CA VAL A 91 -47.34 16.57 -19.60
C VAL A 91 -47.59 17.55 -20.74
N LEU A 92 -48.06 18.75 -20.41
CA LEU A 92 -48.37 19.80 -21.39
C LEU A 92 -47.24 20.81 -21.54
N TRP A 93 -46.46 21.04 -20.47
CA TRP A 93 -45.33 21.97 -20.47
C TRP A 93 -44.32 21.63 -19.36
N GLY A 94 -43.05 22.02 -19.54
CA GLY A 94 -41.99 21.85 -18.54
C GLY A 94 -41.40 20.44 -18.50
N LEU A 95 -40.78 20.07 -17.38
CA LEU A 95 -40.08 18.80 -17.17
C LEU A 95 -39.02 18.50 -18.25
N LYS A 96 -38.23 19.53 -18.59
CA LYS A 96 -37.20 19.48 -19.62
C LYS A 96 -36.24 18.29 -19.46
N SER A 97 -35.73 17.79 -20.58
CA SER A 97 -34.79 16.65 -20.65
C SER A 97 -35.34 15.35 -20.05
N GLY A 98 -36.66 15.16 -20.08
CA GLY A 98 -37.30 13.95 -19.59
C GLY A 98 -37.38 13.86 -18.07
N ALA A 99 -37.26 14.97 -17.34
CA ALA A 99 -37.45 14.99 -15.89
C ALA A 99 -38.84 14.44 -15.51
N ASN A 100 -38.96 13.83 -14.33
CA ASN A 100 -40.24 13.36 -13.83
C ASN A 100 -40.83 14.39 -12.84
N PRO A 101 -42.17 14.40 -12.65
CA PRO A 101 -42.80 15.06 -11.52
C PRO A 101 -42.17 14.62 -10.19
N THR A 102 -42.35 15.40 -9.12
CA THR A 102 -41.91 15.04 -7.76
C THR A 102 -42.16 13.55 -7.44
N SER A 103 -41.21 12.91 -6.76
CA SER A 103 -41.38 11.51 -6.30
C SER A 103 -42.52 11.36 -5.29
N GLU A 104 -42.96 12.46 -4.67
CA GLU A 104 -44.07 12.50 -3.72
C GLU A 104 -45.42 12.80 -4.39
N LEU A 105 -45.51 12.68 -5.71
CA LEU A 105 -46.75 12.89 -6.47
C LEU A 105 -47.97 12.12 -5.91
N PRO A 106 -47.85 10.86 -5.45
CA PRO A 106 -48.97 10.17 -4.81
C PRO A 106 -49.50 10.91 -3.58
N THR A 107 -48.61 11.39 -2.70
CA THR A 107 -48.96 12.16 -1.50
C THR A 107 -49.70 13.44 -1.86
N HIS A 108 -49.21 14.19 -2.84
CA HIS A 108 -49.88 15.41 -3.31
C HIS A 108 -51.28 15.14 -3.85
N PHE A 109 -51.41 14.18 -4.75
CA PHE A 109 -52.67 13.92 -5.44
C PHE A 109 -53.73 13.34 -4.50
N MET A 110 -53.35 12.38 -3.66
CA MET A 110 -54.28 11.83 -2.66
C MET A 110 -54.70 12.92 -1.65
N SER A 111 -53.80 13.84 -1.28
CA SER A 111 -54.15 14.97 -0.41
C SER A 111 -55.11 15.94 -1.11
N HIS A 112 -54.89 16.28 -2.38
CA HIS A 112 -55.84 17.09 -3.16
C HIS A 112 -57.24 16.47 -3.20
N ILE A 113 -57.31 15.16 -3.43
CA ILE A 113 -58.58 14.42 -3.51
C ILE A 113 -59.37 14.55 -2.21
N GLU A 114 -58.72 14.31 -1.06
CA GLU A 114 -59.40 14.42 0.23
C GLU A 114 -59.72 15.86 0.60
N ARG A 115 -58.81 16.81 0.33
CA ARG A 115 -59.04 18.22 0.62
C ARG A 115 -60.16 18.83 -0.22
N LEU A 116 -60.33 18.43 -1.48
CA LEU A 116 -61.43 18.90 -2.34
C LEU A 116 -62.80 18.42 -1.86
N LYS A 117 -62.89 17.32 -1.09
CA LYS A 117 -64.15 16.88 -0.46
C LYS A 117 -64.56 17.79 0.69
N VAL A 118 -63.58 18.40 1.37
CA VAL A 118 -63.79 19.29 2.53
C VAL A 118 -63.95 20.74 2.08
N ASP A 119 -63.09 21.22 1.18
CA ASP A 119 -63.10 22.57 0.63
C ASP A 119 -63.00 22.54 -0.90
N PRO A 120 -64.11 22.81 -1.63
CA PRO A 120 -64.11 22.86 -3.09
C PRO A 120 -63.17 23.91 -3.69
N ASN A 121 -62.73 24.90 -2.91
CA ASN A 121 -61.80 25.94 -3.34
C ASN A 121 -60.33 25.55 -3.10
N HIS A 122 -60.05 24.38 -2.53
CA HIS A 122 -58.69 23.90 -2.30
C HIS A 122 -57.92 23.77 -3.63
N ARG A 123 -56.70 24.33 -3.67
CA ARG A 123 -55.86 24.29 -4.87
C ARG A 123 -54.40 23.92 -4.63
N VAL A 124 -53.87 24.04 -3.41
CA VAL A 124 -52.42 23.96 -3.15
C VAL A 124 -52.11 22.87 -2.13
N VAL A 125 -51.17 22.00 -2.48
CA VAL A 125 -50.47 21.12 -1.51
C VAL A 125 -48.99 21.46 -1.57
N MET A 126 -48.42 21.75 -0.39
CA MET A 126 -47.05 22.18 -0.20
C MET A 126 -46.39 21.36 0.91
N HIS A 127 -45.22 20.82 0.60
CA HIS A 127 -44.35 20.11 1.52
C HIS A 127 -43.03 20.87 1.65
N ASN A 128 -42.51 20.94 2.87
CA ASN A 128 -41.25 21.61 3.19
C ASN A 128 -40.59 20.97 4.42
N HIS A 129 -39.33 21.34 4.68
CA HIS A 129 -38.60 20.94 5.88
C HIS A 129 -38.51 22.11 6.87
N ALA A 130 -39.65 22.61 7.34
CA ALA A 130 -39.70 23.70 8.32
C ALA A 130 -38.89 23.37 9.58
N THR A 131 -37.73 24.03 9.72
CA THR A 131 -36.65 23.62 10.64
C THR A 131 -37.07 23.51 12.10
N HIS A 132 -37.87 24.46 12.58
CA HIS A 132 -38.32 24.50 13.97
C HIS A 132 -39.36 23.41 14.27
N VAL A 133 -40.31 23.20 13.35
CA VAL A 133 -41.32 22.14 13.47
C VAL A 133 -40.65 20.77 13.43
N LEU A 134 -39.68 20.60 12.53
CA LEU A 134 -38.86 19.40 12.45
C LEU A 134 -38.12 19.14 13.76
N ALA A 135 -37.45 20.15 14.32
CA ALA A 135 -36.76 20.03 15.61
C ALA A 135 -37.72 19.66 16.75
N MET A 136 -38.93 20.22 16.76
CA MET A 136 -39.97 19.89 17.75
C MET A 136 -40.35 18.42 17.72
N THR A 137 -40.33 17.74 16.56
CA THR A 137 -40.63 16.30 16.47
C THR A 137 -39.64 15.41 17.25
N PHE A 138 -38.45 15.91 17.60
CA PHE A 138 -37.46 15.19 18.39
C PHE A 138 -37.58 15.37 19.90
N ILE A 139 -38.32 16.39 20.35
CA ILE A 139 -38.36 16.80 21.76
C ILE A 139 -39.77 16.82 22.36
N HIS A 140 -40.79 16.84 21.51
CA HIS A 140 -42.19 16.92 21.91
C HIS A 140 -42.87 15.57 21.74
N ASP A 141 -43.86 15.27 22.58
CA ASP A 141 -44.74 14.12 22.39
C ASP A 141 -45.38 14.21 20.99
N LEU A 142 -45.27 13.14 20.19
CA LEU A 142 -45.88 13.01 18.86
C LEU A 142 -47.40 12.73 18.93
N ASP A 143 -48.06 13.30 19.92
CA ASP A 143 -49.51 13.28 20.12
C ASP A 143 -50.12 14.54 19.50
N GLU A 144 -51.09 14.36 18.60
CA GLU A 144 -51.66 15.44 17.78
C GLU A 144 -52.27 16.56 18.62
N MET A 145 -52.97 16.22 19.71
CA MET A 145 -53.59 17.21 20.59
C MET A 145 -52.54 17.99 21.38
N LYS A 146 -51.56 17.30 21.97
CA LYS A 146 -50.49 17.97 22.72
C LYS A 146 -49.65 18.86 21.80
N PHE A 147 -49.29 18.36 20.62
CA PHE A 147 -48.47 19.10 19.66
C PHE A 147 -49.22 20.33 19.14
N THR A 148 -50.49 20.18 18.77
CA THR A 148 -51.37 21.28 18.38
C THR A 148 -51.49 22.33 19.48
N LYS A 149 -51.74 21.91 20.72
CA LYS A 149 -51.88 22.81 21.87
C LYS A 149 -50.62 23.63 22.09
N THR A 150 -49.44 23.01 21.99
CA THR A 150 -48.17 23.72 22.11
C THR A 150 -48.00 24.76 21.00
N LEU A 151 -48.31 24.42 19.74
CA LEU A 151 -48.25 25.40 18.64
C LEU A 151 -49.22 26.56 18.84
N TRP A 152 -50.45 26.30 19.28
CA TRP A 152 -51.43 27.35 19.62
C TRP A 152 -50.97 28.26 20.75
N GLN A 153 -50.17 27.76 21.69
CA GLN A 153 -49.59 28.55 22.78
C GLN A 153 -48.38 29.38 22.34
N MET A 154 -47.69 28.99 21.27
CA MET A 154 -46.49 29.69 20.78
C MET A 154 -46.81 30.98 20.03
N CYS A 155 -47.91 31.02 19.27
CA CYS A 155 -48.40 32.25 18.64
C CYS A 155 -49.92 32.31 18.70
N THR A 156 -50.46 33.45 19.17
CA THR A 156 -51.91 33.64 19.38
C THR A 156 -52.72 33.42 18.10
N GLU A 157 -52.17 33.72 16.93
CA GLU A 157 -52.86 33.56 15.65
C GLU A 157 -53.03 32.09 15.23
N CYS A 158 -52.21 31.18 15.76
CA CYS A 158 -52.21 29.77 15.37
C CYS A 158 -53.57 29.08 15.59
N VAL A 159 -54.32 29.45 16.63
CA VAL A 159 -55.67 28.90 16.87
C VAL A 159 -56.69 29.38 15.83
N VAL A 160 -56.46 30.52 15.19
CA VAL A 160 -57.33 31.08 14.14
C VAL A 160 -56.89 30.59 12.76
N VAL A 161 -55.57 30.48 12.53
CA VAL A 161 -54.99 30.03 11.26
C VAL A 161 -55.20 28.52 11.07
N PHE A 162 -55.01 27.72 12.11
CA PHE A 162 -55.26 26.28 12.09
C PHE A 162 -56.12 25.78 13.27
N PRO A 163 -57.44 26.07 13.27
CA PRO A 163 -58.36 25.74 14.36
C PRO A 163 -58.65 24.24 14.49
N ASP A 164 -58.49 23.49 13.41
CA ASP A 164 -58.53 22.02 13.34
C ASP A 164 -57.26 21.36 13.89
N GLY A 165 -56.16 22.12 14.01
CA GLY A 165 -54.89 21.65 14.57
C GLY A 165 -53.93 21.09 13.52
N VAL A 166 -52.96 20.29 13.97
CA VAL A 166 -51.99 19.62 13.09
C VAL A 166 -52.05 18.10 13.23
N GLY A 167 -52.15 17.40 12.11
CA GLY A 167 -52.03 15.95 12.07
C GLY A 167 -50.56 15.52 12.18
N ILE A 168 -50.27 14.44 12.90
CA ILE A 168 -48.92 13.89 13.02
C ILE A 168 -48.88 12.53 12.31
N ILE A 169 -47.92 12.41 11.38
CA ILE A 169 -47.64 11.16 10.70
C ILE A 169 -46.38 10.55 11.32
N PRO A 170 -46.43 9.31 11.83
CA PRO A 170 -45.23 8.65 12.33
C PRO A 170 -44.20 8.49 11.22
N TRP A 171 -42.95 8.19 11.57
CA TRP A 171 -41.92 8.00 10.55
C TRP A 171 -42.32 6.87 9.58
N MET A 172 -42.36 7.21 8.30
CA MET A 172 -42.67 6.32 7.20
C MET A 172 -41.72 6.60 6.04
N VAL A 173 -41.53 5.61 5.16
CA VAL A 173 -40.65 5.77 4.00
C VAL A 173 -41.20 6.85 3.06
N PRO A 174 -40.49 7.98 2.86
CA PRO A 174 -40.95 9.06 1.99
C PRO A 174 -41.08 8.62 0.52
N GLY A 175 -41.99 9.24 -0.22
CA GLY A 175 -42.23 8.93 -1.64
C GLY A 175 -42.94 7.58 -1.90
N SER A 176 -43.42 6.89 -0.87
CA SER A 176 -44.22 5.67 -1.02
C SER A 176 -45.73 5.99 -1.15
N ASN A 177 -46.49 5.09 -1.79
CA ASN A 177 -47.95 5.20 -1.81
C ASN A 177 -48.59 5.05 -0.42
N GLU A 178 -47.87 4.44 0.53
CA GLU A 178 -48.36 4.20 1.89
C GLU A 178 -48.39 5.48 2.72
N ILE A 179 -47.28 6.26 2.73
CA ILE A 179 -47.25 7.57 3.38
C ILE A 179 -48.22 8.53 2.70
N GLY A 180 -48.39 8.44 1.37
CA GLY A 180 -49.37 9.23 0.64
C GLY A 180 -50.81 8.99 1.11
N ARG A 181 -51.23 7.73 1.27
CA ARG A 181 -52.55 7.38 1.82
C ARG A 181 -52.73 7.85 3.27
N LYS A 182 -51.72 7.64 4.12
CA LYS A 182 -51.77 8.08 5.53
C LYS A 182 -51.85 9.60 5.67
N THR A 183 -51.17 10.32 4.78
CA THR A 183 -51.25 11.78 4.71
C THR A 183 -52.64 12.22 4.28
N ALA A 184 -53.20 11.59 3.24
CA ALA A 184 -54.55 11.88 2.77
C ALA A 184 -55.63 11.62 3.84
N GLU A 185 -55.54 10.50 4.57
CA GLU A 185 -56.41 10.20 5.72
C GLU A 185 -56.39 11.31 6.78
N LYS A 186 -55.20 11.85 7.09
CA LYS A 186 -55.06 12.97 8.04
C LYS A 186 -55.56 14.29 7.45
N MET A 187 -55.40 14.49 6.14
CA MET A 187 -55.85 15.70 5.45
C MET A 187 -57.38 15.88 5.43
N GLU A 188 -58.15 14.81 5.64
CA GLU A 188 -59.61 14.91 5.83
C GLU A 188 -59.97 15.78 7.05
N GLN A 189 -59.18 15.68 8.12
CA GLN A 189 -59.45 16.33 9.41
C GLN A 189 -58.58 17.57 9.65
N TYR A 190 -57.34 17.56 9.15
CA TYR A 190 -56.35 18.62 9.36
C TYR A 190 -55.92 19.22 8.02
N HIS A 191 -55.82 20.54 7.88
CA HIS A 191 -55.22 21.13 6.68
C HIS A 191 -53.70 21.26 6.76
N ALA A 192 -53.08 20.91 7.89
CA ALA A 192 -51.64 20.83 8.06
C ALA A 192 -51.25 19.51 8.72
N THR A 193 -50.27 18.81 8.12
CA THR A 193 -49.74 17.55 8.65
C THR A 193 -48.23 17.63 8.80
N ILE A 194 -47.69 17.07 9.88
CA ILE A 194 -46.25 17.03 10.19
C ILE A 194 -45.77 15.59 10.08
N PHE A 195 -44.73 15.37 9.29
CA PHE A 195 -44.05 14.07 9.23
C PHE A 195 -42.99 14.04 10.33
N ALA A 196 -43.00 13.01 11.17
CA ALA A 196 -41.98 12.82 12.19
C ALA A 196 -40.68 12.28 11.57
N TYR A 197 -39.53 12.86 11.95
CA TYR A 197 -38.18 12.44 11.53
C TYR A 197 -37.92 12.31 10.00
N PRO A 198 -38.41 13.23 9.14
CA PRO A 198 -38.27 13.12 7.68
C PRO A 198 -36.81 13.15 7.20
N THR A 199 -35.90 13.76 7.97
CA THR A 199 -34.46 13.77 7.69
C THR A 199 -33.81 12.49 8.22
N GLY A 200 -33.53 11.55 7.32
CA GLY A 200 -33.08 10.21 7.66
C GLY A 200 -31.84 10.15 8.56
N GLY A 201 -31.99 9.51 9.74
CA GLY A 201 -30.88 9.01 10.56
C GLY A 201 -30.90 7.49 10.77
N GLY A 202 -31.68 6.77 9.96
CA GLY A 202 -31.65 5.31 9.82
C GLY A 202 -31.78 4.54 11.13
N ALA A 203 -31.12 3.38 11.20
CA ALA A 203 -31.16 2.50 12.36
C ALA A 203 -30.66 3.14 13.66
N TYR A 204 -29.80 4.17 13.59
CA TYR A 204 -29.31 4.90 14.77
C TYR A 204 -30.44 5.67 15.46
N ILE A 205 -31.20 6.50 14.73
CA ILE A 205 -32.30 7.28 15.31
C ILE A 205 -33.43 6.36 15.75
N VAL A 206 -33.80 5.37 14.92
CA VAL A 206 -34.84 4.40 15.28
C VAL A 206 -34.47 3.64 16.55
N ALA A 207 -33.23 3.16 16.69
CA ALA A 207 -32.79 2.49 17.91
C ALA A 207 -32.69 3.45 19.10
N LYS A 208 -32.32 4.72 18.90
CA LYS A 208 -32.23 5.72 19.98
C LYS A 208 -33.59 5.98 20.60
N ASP A 209 -34.59 6.15 19.75
CA ASP A 209 -35.92 6.56 20.19
C ASP A 209 -36.73 5.39 20.76
N ASN A 210 -36.49 4.16 20.26
CA ASN A 210 -37.27 2.99 20.70
C ASN A 210 -36.55 2.08 21.71
N LEU A 211 -35.21 2.04 21.70
CA LEU A 211 -34.42 1.12 22.52
C LEU A 211 -33.42 1.85 23.45
N GLY A 212 -33.36 3.18 23.38
CA GLY A 212 -32.48 4.01 24.18
C GLY A 212 -31.04 4.09 23.66
N THR A 213 -30.18 4.74 24.44
CA THR A 213 -28.84 5.18 23.99
C THR A 213 -27.87 4.03 23.72
N ALA A 214 -27.89 2.97 24.53
CA ALA A 214 -26.92 1.88 24.35
C ALA A 214 -27.14 1.12 23.02
N PRO A 215 -28.36 0.67 22.66
CA PRO A 215 -28.63 0.06 21.36
C PRO A 215 -28.41 1.01 20.18
N SER A 216 -28.69 2.31 20.33
CA SER A 216 -28.41 3.27 19.26
C SER A 216 -26.92 3.44 18.99
N LEU A 217 -26.10 3.50 20.03
CA LEU A 217 -24.64 3.55 19.87
C LEU A 217 -24.09 2.28 19.22
N ILE A 218 -24.72 1.12 19.43
CA ILE A 218 -24.39 -0.10 18.68
C ILE A 218 -24.70 0.10 17.19
N ALA A 219 -25.89 0.56 16.82
CA ALA A 219 -26.26 0.81 15.43
C ALA A 219 -25.34 1.86 14.75
N GLY A 220 -24.98 2.93 15.46
CA GLY A 220 -24.03 3.93 14.98
C GLY A 220 -22.60 3.38 14.88
N GLY A 221 -22.19 2.56 15.84
CA GLY A 221 -20.89 1.88 15.85
C GLY A 221 -20.75 0.87 14.71
N SER A 222 -21.80 0.11 14.38
CA SER A 222 -21.82 -0.82 13.25
C SER A 222 -21.52 -0.13 11.93
N LEU A 223 -22.08 1.07 11.69
CA LEU A 223 -21.79 1.85 10.48
C LEU A 223 -20.32 2.27 10.39
N LEU A 224 -19.69 2.60 11.53
CA LEU A 224 -18.26 2.90 11.59
C LEU A 224 -17.42 1.65 11.28
N VAL A 225 -17.82 0.49 11.79
CA VAL A 225 -17.16 -0.79 11.49
C VAL A 225 -17.27 -1.13 10.00
N ASP A 226 -18.45 -0.97 9.39
CA ASP A 226 -18.66 -1.20 7.96
C ASP A 226 -17.79 -0.29 7.09
N TYR A 227 -17.64 0.98 7.51
CA TYR A 227 -16.73 1.91 6.85
C TYR A 227 -15.27 1.44 6.96
N ILE A 228 -14.82 1.05 8.15
CA ILE A 228 -13.47 0.52 8.37
C ILE A 228 -13.23 -0.72 7.49
N LEU A 229 -14.19 -1.63 7.41
CA LEU A 229 -14.11 -2.83 6.58
C LEU A 229 -14.02 -2.49 5.09
N THR A 230 -14.83 -1.55 4.62
CA THR A 230 -14.80 -1.09 3.22
C THR A 230 -13.45 -0.48 2.86
N VAL A 231 -12.93 0.36 3.74
CA VAL A 231 -11.60 0.99 3.58
C VAL A 231 -10.47 -0.06 3.68
N ALA A 232 -10.61 -1.07 4.55
CA ALA A 232 -9.67 -2.18 4.64
C ALA A 232 -9.64 -3.04 3.36
N ALA A 233 -10.81 -3.31 2.79
CA ALA A 233 -10.95 -4.03 1.53
C ALA A 233 -10.33 -3.24 0.37
N PHE A 234 -10.62 -1.94 0.30
CA PHE A 234 -10.01 -1.02 -0.68
C PHE A 234 -8.48 -1.01 -0.57
N SER A 235 -7.94 -0.83 0.64
CA SER A 235 -6.50 -0.81 0.89
C SER A 235 -5.82 -2.13 0.48
N SER A 236 -6.46 -3.27 0.79
CA SER A 236 -5.98 -4.59 0.37
C SER A 236 -5.92 -4.70 -1.16
N GLY A 237 -6.92 -4.17 -1.87
CA GLY A 237 -6.96 -4.11 -3.33
C GLY A 237 -5.90 -3.20 -3.95
N CYS A 238 -5.46 -2.13 -3.26
CA CYS A 238 -4.40 -1.25 -3.75
C CYS A 238 -3.05 -1.96 -3.97
N SER A 239 -2.84 -3.13 -3.36
CA SER A 239 -1.66 -3.97 -3.63
C SER A 239 -1.54 -4.38 -5.12
N ALA A 240 -2.64 -4.39 -5.89
CA ALA A 240 -2.63 -4.67 -7.32
C ALA A 240 -1.91 -3.59 -8.16
N LEU A 241 -1.72 -2.38 -7.62
CA LEU A 241 -1.04 -1.26 -8.29
C LEU A 241 0.48 -1.26 -8.05
N THR A 242 0.96 -2.20 -7.25
CA THR A 242 2.40 -2.40 -7.06
C THR A 242 3.05 -2.88 -8.36
N GLY A 243 4.30 -2.48 -8.61
CA GLY A 243 5.01 -2.77 -9.86
C GLY A 243 5.24 -1.57 -10.79
N VAL A 244 4.48 -0.47 -10.66
CA VAL A 244 4.78 0.80 -11.35
C VAL A 244 6.18 1.33 -11.03
N GLU A 245 6.65 1.03 -9.82
CA GLU A 245 8.00 1.33 -9.32
C GLU A 245 9.13 0.68 -10.12
N ALA A 246 8.86 -0.47 -10.76
CA ALA A 246 9.86 -1.18 -11.55
C ALA A 246 10.32 -0.32 -12.74
N VAL A 247 9.38 0.38 -13.38
CA VAL A 247 9.69 1.32 -14.48
C VAL A 247 10.45 2.53 -13.95
N SER A 248 10.03 3.09 -12.80
CA SER A 248 10.70 4.25 -12.19
C SER A 248 12.15 3.96 -11.79
N ASN A 249 12.44 2.75 -11.31
CA ASN A 249 13.80 2.33 -10.94
C ASN A 249 14.68 2.01 -12.17
N ALA A 250 14.07 1.74 -13.33
CA ALA A 250 14.76 1.36 -14.55
C ALA A 250 14.94 2.52 -15.55
N ILE A 251 14.62 3.77 -15.17
CA ILE A 251 14.76 4.95 -16.06
C ILE A 251 16.12 5.02 -16.79
N PRO A 252 17.27 4.75 -16.14
CA PRO A 252 18.58 4.80 -16.82
C PRO A 252 18.74 3.79 -17.97
N ASN A 253 17.92 2.74 -18.03
CA ASN A 253 17.98 1.71 -19.06
C ASN A 253 17.20 2.10 -20.34
N PHE A 254 16.41 3.18 -20.31
CA PHE A 254 15.65 3.63 -21.48
C PHE A 254 16.55 4.37 -22.48
N LYS A 255 16.30 4.17 -23.77
CA LYS A 255 16.95 4.96 -24.83
C LYS A 255 16.60 6.44 -24.68
N GLN A 256 17.54 7.32 -25.02
CA GLN A 256 17.30 8.77 -25.01
C GLN A 256 16.25 9.16 -26.06
N PRO A 257 15.32 10.09 -25.76
CA PRO A 257 15.09 10.78 -24.48
C PRO A 257 14.43 9.86 -23.43
N ALA A 258 15.18 9.50 -22.38
CA ALA A 258 14.80 8.43 -21.44
C ALA A 258 13.54 8.78 -20.64
N GLU A 259 13.40 10.05 -20.26
CA GLU A 259 12.24 10.58 -19.52
C GLU A 259 10.92 10.44 -20.27
N LYS A 260 10.89 10.73 -21.57
CA LYS A 260 9.68 10.63 -22.40
C LYS A 260 9.31 9.17 -22.64
N ASN A 261 10.32 8.34 -22.92
CA ASN A 261 10.13 6.92 -23.18
C ASN A 261 9.64 6.17 -21.93
N ALA A 262 10.23 6.48 -20.76
CA ALA A 262 9.79 5.94 -19.49
C ALA A 262 8.37 6.38 -19.13
N ALA A 263 8.03 7.66 -19.32
CA ALA A 263 6.68 8.17 -19.06
C ALA A 263 5.62 7.51 -19.97
N GLY A 264 5.91 7.38 -21.27
CA GLY A 264 5.02 6.69 -22.22
C GLY A 264 4.81 5.22 -21.86
N THR A 265 5.88 4.54 -21.45
CA THR A 265 5.82 3.14 -21.00
C THR A 265 4.97 3.00 -19.73
N LEU A 266 5.16 3.90 -18.75
CA LEU A 266 4.36 3.92 -17.52
C LEU A 266 2.88 4.16 -17.80
N MET A 267 2.55 5.06 -18.73
CA MET A 267 1.17 5.35 -19.11
C MET A 267 0.50 4.15 -19.79
N LEU A 268 1.19 3.49 -20.74
CA LEU A 268 0.69 2.29 -21.39
C LEU A 268 0.47 1.15 -20.38
N MET A 269 1.44 0.93 -19.49
CA MET A 269 1.33 -0.05 -18.42
C MET A 269 0.13 0.23 -17.51
N GLY A 270 -0.06 1.49 -17.10
CA GLY A 270 -1.21 1.91 -16.30
C GLY A 270 -2.56 1.66 -16.98
N CYS A 271 -2.65 1.98 -18.28
CA CYS A 271 -3.85 1.72 -19.08
C CYS A 271 -4.16 0.21 -19.19
N ILE A 272 -3.15 -0.62 -19.49
CA ILE A 272 -3.33 -2.08 -19.58
C ILE A 272 -3.73 -2.66 -18.22
N LEU A 273 -3.04 -2.27 -17.15
CA LEU A 273 -3.34 -2.72 -15.79
C LEU A 273 -4.77 -2.34 -15.39
N GLY A 274 -5.18 -1.10 -15.64
CA GLY A 274 -6.53 -0.62 -15.37
C GLY A 274 -7.59 -1.41 -16.14
N ALA A 275 -7.39 -1.61 -17.45
CA ALA A 275 -8.31 -2.37 -18.29
C ALA A 275 -8.42 -3.84 -17.84
N MET A 276 -7.28 -4.50 -17.55
CA MET A 276 -7.26 -5.88 -17.07
C MET A 276 -7.92 -6.02 -15.69
N PHE A 277 -7.62 -5.11 -14.76
CA PHE A 277 -8.17 -5.15 -13.41
C PHE A 277 -9.69 -4.95 -13.42
N ILE A 278 -10.18 -3.98 -14.18
CA ILE A 278 -11.62 -3.76 -14.37
C ILE A 278 -12.27 -4.98 -15.02
N GLY A 279 -11.66 -5.52 -16.09
CA GLY A 279 -12.18 -6.71 -16.79
C GLY A 279 -12.28 -7.94 -15.89
N ILE A 280 -11.23 -8.27 -15.14
CA ILE A 280 -11.23 -9.41 -14.20
C ILE A 280 -12.27 -9.18 -13.09
N THR A 281 -12.39 -7.95 -12.58
CA THR A 281 -13.37 -7.63 -11.52
C THR A 281 -14.80 -7.79 -12.01
N LEU A 282 -15.11 -7.31 -13.22
CA LEU A 282 -16.45 -7.46 -13.82
C LEU A 282 -16.79 -8.94 -14.09
N LEU A 283 -15.83 -9.73 -14.58
CA LEU A 283 -16.03 -11.17 -14.78
C LEU A 283 -16.19 -11.91 -13.45
N ALA A 284 -15.38 -11.60 -12.44
CA ALA A 284 -15.50 -12.19 -11.11
C ALA A 284 -16.89 -11.93 -10.50
N TYR A 285 -17.38 -10.69 -10.62
CA TYR A 285 -18.71 -10.30 -10.18
C TYR A 285 -19.80 -11.01 -10.97
N GLY A 286 -19.72 -11.02 -12.31
CA GLY A 286 -20.70 -11.63 -13.19
C GLY A 286 -20.86 -13.14 -13.02
N TYR A 287 -19.75 -13.86 -12.81
CA TYR A 287 -19.77 -15.30 -12.56
C TYR A 287 -20.03 -15.67 -11.08
N GLY A 288 -20.13 -14.68 -10.18
CA GLY A 288 -20.34 -14.94 -8.75
C GLY A 288 -19.19 -15.69 -8.08
N VAL A 289 -17.95 -15.38 -8.49
CA VAL A 289 -16.73 -16.03 -7.99
C VAL A 289 -16.59 -15.80 -6.49
N LYS A 290 -16.36 -16.89 -5.74
CA LYS A 290 -16.19 -16.84 -4.27
C LYS A 290 -14.74 -17.18 -3.91
N PRO A 291 -14.19 -16.62 -2.82
CA PRO A 291 -12.86 -17.01 -2.36
C PRO A 291 -12.79 -18.53 -2.07
N ASP A 292 -11.85 -19.22 -2.72
CA ASP A 292 -11.56 -20.64 -2.50
C ASP A 292 -10.09 -20.78 -2.06
N PRO A 293 -9.79 -21.37 -0.88
CA PRO A 293 -8.42 -21.61 -0.44
C PRO A 293 -7.56 -22.45 -1.40
N LYS A 294 -8.18 -23.19 -2.34
CA LYS A 294 -7.50 -24.09 -3.28
C LYS A 294 -7.37 -23.52 -4.70
N ALA A 295 -8.10 -22.46 -5.04
CA ALA A 295 -8.18 -21.95 -6.41
C ALA A 295 -8.13 -20.43 -6.46
N THR A 296 -7.30 -19.89 -7.36
CA THR A 296 -7.22 -18.44 -7.59
C THR A 296 -8.46 -17.92 -8.30
N VAL A 297 -8.75 -16.63 -8.16
CA VAL A 297 -9.86 -15.97 -8.87
C VAL A 297 -9.75 -16.17 -10.39
N ILE A 298 -8.53 -16.08 -10.95
CA ILE A 298 -8.29 -16.29 -12.39
C ILE A 298 -8.58 -17.76 -12.78
N SER A 299 -8.21 -18.73 -11.94
CA SER A 299 -8.55 -20.14 -12.16
C SER A 299 -10.06 -20.36 -12.17
N GLN A 300 -10.79 -19.79 -11.21
CA GLN A 300 -12.24 -19.90 -11.15
C GLN A 300 -12.94 -19.25 -12.35
N ILE A 301 -12.49 -18.06 -12.78
CA ILE A 301 -13.03 -17.40 -13.99
C ILE A 301 -12.76 -18.23 -15.24
N ALA A 302 -11.54 -18.76 -15.38
CA ALA A 302 -11.17 -19.58 -16.53
C ALA A 302 -11.99 -20.88 -16.58
N GLU A 303 -12.20 -21.53 -15.42
CA GLU A 303 -13.04 -22.72 -15.31
C GLU A 303 -14.51 -22.41 -15.62
N ALA A 304 -15.06 -21.30 -15.11
CA ALA A 304 -16.43 -20.89 -15.41
C ALA A 304 -16.65 -20.51 -16.88
N THR A 305 -15.63 -19.95 -17.54
CA THR A 305 -15.74 -19.48 -18.93
C THR A 305 -15.48 -20.58 -19.96
N PHE A 306 -14.47 -21.43 -19.72
CA PHE A 306 -13.98 -22.41 -20.72
C PHE A 306 -14.05 -23.87 -20.25
N GLY A 307 -14.44 -24.12 -19.00
CA GLY A 307 -14.32 -25.44 -18.37
C GLY A 307 -12.86 -25.88 -18.15
N ARG A 308 -12.66 -27.07 -17.57
CA ARG A 308 -11.33 -27.67 -17.39
C ARG A 308 -10.76 -28.28 -18.68
N GLY A 309 -10.65 -27.46 -19.73
CA GLY A 309 -10.09 -27.85 -21.03
C GLY A 309 -8.68 -27.31 -21.27
N THR A 310 -8.21 -27.41 -22.51
CA THR A 310 -6.88 -26.93 -22.92
C THR A 310 -6.70 -25.44 -22.63
N MET A 311 -7.73 -24.62 -22.87
CA MET A 311 -7.66 -23.17 -22.65
C MET A 311 -7.43 -22.81 -21.17
N TYR A 312 -8.05 -23.55 -20.25
CA TYR A 312 -7.83 -23.39 -18.81
C TYR A 312 -6.36 -23.61 -18.44
N PHE A 313 -5.75 -24.70 -18.92
CA PHE A 313 -4.33 -24.98 -18.63
C PHE A 313 -3.37 -24.00 -19.29
N ILE A 314 -3.70 -23.48 -20.47
CA ILE A 314 -2.94 -22.39 -21.10
C ILE A 314 -2.97 -21.15 -20.21
N ILE A 315 -4.15 -20.74 -19.73
CA ILE A 315 -4.29 -19.57 -18.85
C ILE A 315 -3.48 -19.77 -17.55
N GLN A 316 -3.57 -20.95 -16.93
CA GLN A 316 -2.78 -21.24 -15.72
C GLN A 316 -1.27 -21.23 -16.00
N GLY A 317 -0.82 -21.83 -17.11
CA GLY A 317 0.59 -21.86 -17.50
C GLY A 317 1.15 -20.46 -17.77
N VAL A 318 0.40 -19.62 -18.50
CA VAL A 318 0.77 -18.23 -18.76
C VAL A 318 0.79 -17.42 -17.46
N THR A 319 -0.18 -17.62 -16.57
CA THR A 319 -0.22 -16.92 -15.26
C THR A 319 0.99 -17.29 -14.42
N ALA A 320 1.35 -18.57 -14.35
CA ALA A 320 2.54 -19.03 -13.64
C ALA A 320 3.83 -18.45 -14.25
N LEU A 321 3.94 -18.40 -15.58
CA LEU A 321 5.09 -17.81 -16.27
C LEU A 321 5.22 -16.31 -16.00
N ILE A 322 4.11 -15.57 -15.97
CA ILE A 322 4.11 -14.14 -15.63
C ILE A 322 4.59 -13.92 -14.19
N LEU A 323 4.10 -14.71 -13.23
CA LEU A 323 4.53 -14.62 -11.83
C LEU A 323 6.02 -14.97 -11.67
N PHE A 324 6.51 -15.98 -12.41
CA PHE A 324 7.92 -16.32 -12.45
C PHE A 324 8.77 -15.17 -13.01
N LEU A 325 8.32 -14.54 -14.10
CA LEU A 325 9.00 -13.38 -14.69
C LEU A 325 8.96 -12.16 -13.77
N ALA A 326 7.87 -11.96 -13.03
CA ALA A 326 7.76 -10.88 -12.05
C ALA A 326 8.83 -11.00 -10.94
N ALA A 327 9.14 -12.22 -10.48
CA ALA A 327 10.23 -12.46 -9.54
C ALA A 327 11.60 -12.05 -10.11
N ASN A 328 11.83 -12.24 -11.42
CA ASN A 328 13.09 -11.84 -12.07
C ASN A 328 13.33 -10.31 -12.04
N THR A 329 12.28 -9.50 -12.00
CA THR A 329 12.40 -8.04 -11.85
C THR A 329 13.09 -7.67 -10.54
N ALA A 330 12.77 -8.34 -9.44
CA ALA A 330 13.42 -8.12 -8.14
C ALA A 330 14.92 -8.49 -8.19
N TYR A 331 15.26 -9.59 -8.85
CA TYR A 331 16.65 -10.02 -9.06
C TYR A 331 17.48 -9.07 -9.93
N SER A 332 16.82 -8.25 -10.75
CA SER A 332 17.47 -7.19 -11.54
C SER A 332 17.60 -5.87 -10.76
N ALA A 333 16.61 -5.53 -9.94
CA ALA A 333 16.55 -4.26 -9.22
C ALA A 333 17.35 -4.25 -7.91
N PHE A 334 17.23 -5.29 -7.09
CA PHE A 334 17.88 -5.36 -5.77
C PHE A 334 19.40 -5.20 -5.84
N PRO A 335 20.14 -5.85 -6.76
CA PRO A 335 21.59 -5.73 -6.76
C PRO A 335 22.06 -4.30 -7.08
N LEU A 336 21.33 -3.56 -7.92
CA LEU A 336 21.59 -2.16 -8.20
C LEU A 336 21.38 -1.27 -6.96
N LEU A 337 20.32 -1.52 -6.18
CA LEU A 337 20.09 -0.82 -4.90
C LEU A 337 21.21 -1.13 -3.90
N SER A 338 21.57 -2.41 -3.75
CA SER A 338 22.64 -2.83 -2.84
C SER A 338 23.99 -2.20 -3.20
N PHE A 339 24.27 -2.04 -4.50
CA PHE A 339 25.44 -1.34 -5.01
C PHE A 339 25.43 0.15 -4.60
N MET A 340 24.31 0.85 -4.81
CA MET A 340 24.19 2.27 -4.42
C MET A 340 24.41 2.45 -2.91
N MET A 341 23.80 1.60 -2.09
CA MET A 341 23.96 1.65 -0.63
C MET A 341 25.39 1.29 -0.17
N ALA A 342 26.04 0.34 -0.84
CA ALA A 342 27.41 -0.04 -0.53
C ALA A 342 28.40 1.06 -0.90
N LYS A 343 28.17 1.77 -2.02
CA LYS A 343 28.94 2.96 -2.42
C LYS A 343 28.88 4.06 -1.34
N ASP A 344 27.73 4.24 -0.72
CA ASP A 344 27.52 5.18 0.39
C ASP A 344 27.94 4.61 1.76
N LYS A 345 28.61 3.45 1.78
CA LYS A 345 29.13 2.75 2.98
C LYS A 345 28.05 2.28 3.96
N TYR A 346 26.79 2.13 3.53
CA TYR A 346 25.71 1.57 4.37
C TYR A 346 25.55 0.06 4.22
N MET A 347 26.14 -0.53 3.17
CA MET A 347 26.21 -1.98 2.97
C MET A 347 27.67 -2.45 2.86
N PRO A 348 27.95 -3.75 3.07
CA PRO A 348 29.28 -4.31 2.91
C PRO A 348 29.88 -4.06 1.51
N HIS A 349 31.18 -3.78 1.43
CA HIS A 349 31.86 -3.47 0.17
C HIS A 349 31.78 -4.60 -0.88
N MET A 350 31.51 -5.85 -0.46
CA MET A 350 31.28 -6.99 -1.38
C MET A 350 30.12 -6.75 -2.36
N PHE A 351 29.15 -5.90 -2.04
CA PHE A 351 28.05 -5.56 -2.95
C PHE A 351 28.45 -4.53 -4.02
N MET A 352 29.63 -3.91 -3.91
CA MET A 352 30.17 -3.05 -4.97
C MET A 352 30.79 -3.84 -6.12
N VAL A 353 31.16 -5.10 -5.88
CA VAL A 353 31.87 -5.93 -6.87
C VAL A 353 30.89 -6.38 -7.96
N ARG A 354 31.17 -5.97 -9.19
CA ARG A 354 30.56 -6.52 -10.39
C ARG A 354 31.27 -7.85 -10.71
N GLY A 355 30.54 -8.95 -10.76
CA GLY A 355 31.08 -10.24 -11.18
C GLY A 355 31.42 -10.26 -12.67
N ASP A 356 32.03 -11.36 -13.13
CA ASP A 356 32.58 -11.51 -14.49
C ASP A 356 31.56 -11.31 -15.62
N ARG A 357 30.26 -11.52 -15.36
CA ARG A 357 29.17 -11.24 -16.30
C ARG A 357 28.59 -9.81 -16.18
N LEU A 358 29.32 -8.89 -15.55
CA LEU A 358 28.87 -7.52 -15.25
C LEU A 358 27.61 -7.44 -14.35
N GLY A 359 27.25 -8.55 -13.69
CA GLY A 359 26.16 -8.65 -12.73
C GLY A 359 26.66 -8.64 -11.29
N PHE A 360 25.91 -8.02 -10.38
CA PHE A 360 26.20 -7.98 -8.95
C PHE A 360 25.81 -9.30 -8.27
N SER A 361 26.63 -10.34 -8.46
CA SER A 361 26.35 -11.73 -8.03
C SER A 361 26.02 -11.84 -6.54
N ASN A 362 26.75 -11.11 -5.69
CA ASN A 362 26.52 -11.10 -4.24
C ASN A 362 25.12 -10.60 -3.87
N GLY A 363 24.59 -9.61 -4.61
CA GLY A 363 23.21 -9.12 -4.45
C GLY A 363 22.17 -10.19 -4.78
N ILE A 364 22.39 -10.92 -5.88
CA ILE A 364 21.49 -12.00 -6.32
C ILE A 364 21.48 -13.14 -5.28
N ILE A 365 22.66 -13.61 -4.85
CA ILE A 365 22.77 -14.70 -3.87
C ILE A 365 22.11 -14.30 -2.55
N PHE A 366 22.37 -13.09 -2.06
CA PHE A 366 21.76 -12.59 -0.83
C PHE A 366 20.23 -12.56 -0.93
N LEU A 367 19.68 -12.03 -2.03
CA LEU A 367 18.24 -12.00 -2.26
C LEU A 367 17.64 -13.41 -2.34
N SER A 368 18.30 -14.35 -3.02
CA SER A 368 17.85 -15.75 -3.12
C SER A 368 17.76 -16.41 -1.75
N VAL A 369 18.78 -16.25 -0.90
CA VAL A 369 18.78 -16.84 0.44
C VAL A 369 17.69 -16.20 1.32
N MET A 370 17.57 -14.88 1.32
CA MET A 370 16.53 -14.18 2.10
C MET A 370 15.12 -14.54 1.62
N SER A 371 14.90 -14.61 0.31
CA SER A 371 13.62 -15.02 -0.28
C SER A 371 13.27 -16.46 0.10
N ALA A 372 14.23 -17.39 0.02
CA ALA A 372 14.03 -18.78 0.44
C ALA A 372 13.66 -18.89 1.92
N LEU A 373 14.33 -18.14 2.81
CA LEU A 373 14.01 -18.10 4.25
C LEU A 373 12.60 -17.58 4.51
N LEU A 374 12.15 -16.54 3.79
CA LEU A 374 10.78 -16.03 3.90
C LEU A 374 9.75 -17.04 3.42
N VAL A 375 9.97 -17.67 2.26
CA VAL A 375 9.05 -18.70 1.72
C VAL A 375 8.92 -19.87 2.69
N VAL A 376 10.02 -20.35 3.26
CA VAL A 376 10.02 -21.43 4.27
C VAL A 376 9.34 -20.98 5.56
N GLY A 377 9.65 -19.77 6.05
CA GLY A 377 9.09 -19.22 7.28
C GLY A 377 7.57 -19.03 7.22
N PHE A 378 7.03 -18.59 6.08
CA PHE A 378 5.59 -18.39 5.86
C PHE A 378 4.90 -19.59 5.20
N LYS A 379 5.61 -20.71 4.99
CA LYS A 379 5.09 -21.94 4.35
C LYS A 379 4.42 -21.70 2.99
N GLY A 380 4.88 -20.71 2.23
CA GLY A 380 4.28 -20.33 0.96
C GLY A 380 2.87 -19.72 1.04
N ASN A 381 2.40 -19.28 2.21
CA ASN A 381 1.09 -18.64 2.35
C ASN A 381 1.15 -17.18 1.85
N THR A 382 0.54 -16.91 0.70
CA THR A 382 0.48 -15.58 0.09
C THR A 382 -0.39 -14.60 0.87
N GLU A 383 -1.46 -15.05 1.55
CA GLU A 383 -2.37 -14.18 2.31
C GLU A 383 -1.66 -13.46 3.46
N SER A 384 -0.64 -14.10 4.04
CA SER A 384 0.16 -13.50 5.11
C SER A 384 1.31 -12.63 4.58
N LEU A 385 1.79 -12.90 3.36
CA LEU A 385 2.89 -12.18 2.73
C LEU A 385 2.45 -10.88 2.04
N ILE A 386 1.24 -10.84 1.48
CA ILE A 386 0.73 -9.67 0.75
C ILE A 386 0.69 -8.40 1.64
N PRO A 387 0.15 -8.42 2.87
CA PRO A 387 0.15 -7.24 3.74
C PRO A 387 1.57 -6.77 4.10
N LEU A 388 2.47 -7.71 4.35
CA LEU A 388 3.88 -7.44 4.63
C LEU A 388 4.54 -6.73 3.43
N TYR A 389 4.33 -7.27 2.23
CA TYR A 389 4.82 -6.67 0.99
C TYR A 389 4.22 -5.28 0.74
N ALA A 390 2.90 -5.12 0.92
CA ALA A 390 2.20 -3.86 0.69
C ALA A 390 2.76 -2.73 1.58
N VAL A 391 2.90 -2.98 2.88
CA VAL A 391 3.52 -1.99 3.79
C VAL A 391 4.96 -1.69 3.38
N GLY A 392 5.72 -2.72 2.96
CA GLY A 392 7.09 -2.57 2.48
C GLY A 392 7.23 -1.69 1.23
N VAL A 393 6.23 -1.66 0.34
CA VAL A 393 6.19 -0.82 -0.88
C VAL A 393 5.64 0.57 -0.60
N PHE A 394 4.56 0.68 0.19
CA PHE A 394 3.91 1.96 0.43
C PHE A 394 4.75 2.90 1.30
N ILE A 395 5.58 2.40 2.23
CA ILE A 395 6.52 3.23 3.01
C ILE A 395 7.49 4.00 2.08
N PRO A 396 8.24 3.34 1.17
CA PRO A 396 9.04 4.03 0.16
C PRO A 396 8.25 5.02 -0.69
N PHE A 397 7.01 4.69 -1.09
CA PHE A 397 6.18 5.62 -1.85
C PHE A 397 5.86 6.87 -1.05
N THR A 398 5.42 6.74 0.20
CA THR A 398 5.16 7.88 1.08
C THR A 398 6.41 8.74 1.28
N LEU A 399 7.56 8.12 1.52
CA LEU A 399 8.84 8.82 1.68
C LEU A 399 9.30 9.52 0.39
N SER A 400 9.12 8.88 -0.77
CA SER A 400 9.45 9.46 -2.08
C SER A 400 8.56 10.66 -2.40
N GLN A 401 7.25 10.54 -2.18
CA GLN A 401 6.30 11.64 -2.36
C GLN A 401 6.64 12.82 -1.43
N LEU A 402 6.91 12.54 -0.15
CA LEU A 402 7.34 13.54 0.82
C LEU A 402 8.66 14.22 0.42
N GLY A 403 9.66 13.43 -0.02
CA GLY A 403 10.94 13.95 -0.50
C GLY A 403 10.77 14.88 -1.70
N MET A 404 9.87 14.53 -2.63
CA MET A 404 9.55 15.38 -3.78
C MET A 404 8.74 16.63 -3.39
N MET A 405 7.85 16.56 -2.40
CA MET A 405 7.18 17.75 -1.85
C MET A 405 8.21 18.74 -1.31
N ILE A 406 9.15 18.27 -0.48
CA ILE A 406 10.24 19.09 0.07
C ILE A 406 11.08 19.69 -1.07
N ARG A 407 11.38 18.91 -2.11
CA ARG A 407 12.10 19.40 -3.29
C ARG A 407 11.36 20.53 -4.00
N TRP A 408 10.05 20.42 -4.23
CA TRP A 408 9.29 21.47 -4.90
C TRP A 408 9.20 22.75 -4.08
N ILE A 409 9.10 22.63 -2.75
CA ILE A 409 9.12 23.78 -1.83
C ILE A 409 10.49 24.48 -1.86
N LYS A 410 11.59 23.73 -2.00
CA LYS A 410 12.96 24.27 -2.06
C LYS A 410 13.30 24.90 -3.42
N VAL A 411 12.99 24.24 -4.53
CA VAL A 411 13.43 24.67 -5.88
C VAL A 411 12.46 25.66 -6.53
N LYS A 412 11.15 25.57 -6.24
CA LYS A 412 10.08 26.44 -6.78
C LYS A 412 10.16 26.74 -8.30
N PRO A 413 10.24 25.71 -9.18
CA PRO A 413 10.21 25.93 -10.63
C PRO A 413 8.82 26.38 -11.13
N SER A 414 8.69 26.71 -12.41
CA SER A 414 7.39 27.02 -13.01
C SER A 414 6.38 25.89 -12.79
N GLY A 415 5.17 26.25 -12.38
CA GLY A 415 4.10 25.29 -12.04
C GLY A 415 4.35 24.47 -10.77
N TRP A 416 5.23 24.89 -9.86
CA TRP A 416 5.53 24.14 -8.62
C TRP A 416 4.30 23.88 -7.76
N GLY A 417 3.31 24.78 -7.73
CA GLY A 417 2.09 24.60 -6.94
C GLY A 417 1.28 23.37 -7.35
N VAL A 418 1.14 23.13 -8.66
CA VAL A 418 0.46 21.94 -9.19
C VAL A 418 1.24 20.66 -8.85
N LYS A 419 2.57 20.68 -9.03
CA LYS A 419 3.45 19.54 -8.71
C LYS A 419 3.42 19.21 -7.21
N LEU A 420 3.37 20.23 -6.36
CA LEU A 420 3.24 20.07 -4.92
C LEU A 420 1.88 19.49 -4.54
N LEU A 421 0.78 19.96 -5.16
CA LEU A 421 -0.56 19.45 -4.91
C LEU A 421 -0.66 17.96 -5.26
N VAL A 422 -0.17 17.57 -6.45
CA VAL A 422 -0.18 16.17 -6.91
C VAL A 422 0.59 15.26 -5.93
N ASN A 423 1.80 15.66 -5.53
CA ASN A 423 2.59 14.86 -4.59
C ASN A 423 2.01 14.87 -3.17
N THR A 424 1.33 15.94 -2.76
CA THR A 424 0.61 15.99 -1.47
C THR A 424 -0.55 14.98 -1.46
N ILE A 425 -1.36 14.94 -2.52
CA ILE A 425 -2.44 13.96 -2.67
C ILE A 425 -1.87 12.54 -2.68
N GLY A 426 -0.78 12.30 -3.42
CA GLY A 426 -0.10 11.01 -3.47
C GLY A 426 0.46 10.57 -2.11
N MET A 427 1.08 11.50 -1.37
CA MET A 427 1.62 11.25 -0.03
C MET A 427 0.50 10.90 0.95
N LEU A 428 -0.58 11.70 1.01
CA LEU A 428 -1.72 11.44 1.87
C LEU A 428 -2.41 10.11 1.54
N THR A 429 -2.55 9.78 0.26
CA THR A 429 -3.15 8.52 -0.19
C THR A 429 -2.30 7.32 0.24
N THR A 430 -1.00 7.34 -0.06
CA THR A 430 -0.08 6.25 0.30
C THR A 430 0.10 6.10 1.81
N LEU A 431 0.15 7.21 2.55
CA LEU A 431 0.18 7.21 4.01
C LEU A 431 -1.09 6.59 4.59
N SER A 432 -2.26 6.99 4.10
CA SER A 432 -3.54 6.45 4.56
C SER A 432 -3.62 4.94 4.34
N ILE A 433 -3.26 4.46 3.14
CA ILE A 433 -3.19 3.03 2.80
C ILE A 433 -2.26 2.29 3.78
N THR A 434 -1.06 2.83 4.02
CA THR A 434 -0.08 2.25 4.95
C THR A 434 -0.65 2.14 6.37
N LEU A 435 -1.29 3.20 6.87
CA LEU A 435 -1.94 3.20 8.18
C LEU A 435 -3.07 2.17 8.25
N ILE A 436 -3.92 2.09 7.23
CA ILE A 436 -5.00 1.11 7.16
C ILE A 436 -4.43 -0.32 7.25
N PHE A 437 -3.37 -0.65 6.53
CA PHE A 437 -2.73 -1.97 6.63
C PHE A 437 -2.21 -2.25 8.05
N ILE A 438 -1.52 -1.27 8.65
CA ILE A 438 -0.98 -1.41 10.00
C ILE A 438 -2.09 -1.70 11.02
N PHE A 439 -3.21 -0.99 10.96
CA PHE A 439 -4.30 -1.14 11.93
C PHE A 439 -5.18 -2.37 11.65
N THR A 440 -5.50 -2.65 10.37
CA THR A 440 -6.46 -3.71 10.02
C THR A 440 -5.82 -5.10 9.88
N LYS A 441 -4.51 -5.16 9.61
CA LYS A 441 -3.75 -6.40 9.37
C LYS A 441 -2.55 -6.51 10.30
N PHE A 442 -2.62 -5.94 11.51
CA PHE A 442 -1.51 -5.86 12.46
C PHE A 442 -0.82 -7.21 12.72
N THR A 443 -1.59 -8.29 12.89
CA THR A 443 -1.07 -9.65 13.14
C THR A 443 -0.17 -10.17 12.01
N GLN A 444 -0.27 -9.61 10.81
CA GLN A 444 0.56 -9.96 9.65
C GLN A 444 1.68 -8.92 9.44
N THR A 445 1.46 -7.65 9.81
CA THR A 445 2.40 -6.55 9.54
C THR A 445 3.36 -6.25 10.69
N TRP A 446 3.14 -6.75 11.91
CA TRP A 446 3.95 -6.42 13.09
C TRP A 446 5.45 -6.68 12.90
N VAL A 447 5.81 -7.68 12.09
CA VAL A 447 7.20 -8.05 11.78
C VAL A 447 7.99 -6.86 11.19
N ILE A 448 7.34 -5.97 10.43
CA ILE A 448 8.00 -4.79 9.85
C ILE A 448 8.50 -3.83 10.92
N PHE A 449 7.76 -3.67 12.01
CA PHE A 449 8.16 -2.76 13.09
C PHE A 449 9.40 -3.24 13.85
N ILE A 450 9.77 -4.52 13.72
CA ILE A 450 11.01 -5.07 14.28
C ILE A 450 12.09 -5.12 13.20
N PHE A 451 11.74 -5.65 12.03
CA PHE A 451 12.67 -5.88 10.95
C PHE A 451 13.25 -4.59 10.38
N LEU A 452 12.42 -3.57 10.11
CA LEU A 452 12.87 -2.33 9.50
C LEU A 452 13.84 -1.56 10.42
N PRO A 453 13.54 -1.32 11.71
CA PRO A 453 14.52 -0.68 12.62
C PRO A 453 15.81 -1.50 12.79
N LEU A 454 15.72 -2.83 12.84
CA LEU A 454 16.89 -3.70 12.93
C LEU A 454 17.80 -3.54 11.71
N VAL A 455 17.23 -3.56 10.51
CA VAL A 455 17.99 -3.38 9.25
C VAL A 455 18.62 -1.99 9.18
N VAL A 456 17.87 -0.93 9.53
CA VAL A 456 18.40 0.44 9.59
C VAL A 456 19.53 0.55 10.61
N TYR A 457 19.38 -0.07 11.78
CA TYR A 457 20.44 -0.11 12.79
C TYR A 457 21.71 -0.80 12.28
N ILE A 458 21.57 -1.94 11.58
CA ILE A 458 22.71 -2.65 10.97
C ILE A 458 23.40 -1.76 9.95
N PHE A 459 22.67 -1.10 9.05
CA PHE A 459 23.26 -0.18 8.07
C PHE A 459 24.01 0.98 8.72
N MET A 460 23.44 1.57 9.77
CA MET A 460 24.10 2.65 10.53
C MET A 460 25.36 2.15 11.26
N ARG A 461 25.35 0.92 11.78
CA ARG A 461 26.54 0.30 12.41
C ARG A 461 27.64 0.01 11.40
N ILE A 462 27.29 -0.48 10.20
CA ILE A 462 28.25 -0.71 9.11
C ILE A 462 28.89 0.61 8.69
N HIS A 463 28.09 1.66 8.48
CA HIS A 463 28.61 2.98 8.12
C HIS A 463 29.56 3.53 9.18
N ARG A 464 29.17 3.47 10.46
CA ARG A 464 30.03 3.91 11.57
C ARG A 464 31.33 3.10 11.65
N HIS A 465 31.26 1.79 11.46
CA HIS A 465 32.43 0.92 11.42
C HIS A 465 33.40 1.33 10.30
N TYR A 466 32.91 1.62 9.10
CA TYR A 466 33.76 2.08 8.01
C TYR A 466 34.34 3.47 8.21
N CYS A 467 33.63 4.39 8.84
CA CYS A 467 34.18 5.70 9.21
C CYS A 467 35.31 5.53 10.24
N ASN A 468 35.10 4.74 11.28
CA ASN A 468 36.13 4.46 12.28
C ASN A 468 37.39 3.83 11.67
N ILE A 469 37.24 2.82 10.80
CA ILE A 469 38.37 2.20 10.10
C ILE A 469 39.08 3.21 9.20
N ALA A 470 38.31 4.04 8.48
CA ALA A 470 38.91 5.05 7.60
C ALA A 470 39.73 6.08 8.39
N ASP A 471 39.29 6.43 9.59
CA ASP A 471 40.01 7.35 10.47
C ASP A 471 41.25 6.69 11.10
N GLU A 472 41.19 5.40 11.44
CA GLU A 472 42.33 4.65 12.00
C GLU A 472 43.40 4.28 10.97
N LEU A 473 43.01 4.04 9.71
CA LEU A 473 43.94 3.69 8.62
C LEU A 473 44.48 4.93 7.87
N ARG A 474 43.96 6.13 8.13
CA ARG A 474 44.42 7.35 7.48
C ARG A 474 45.74 7.81 8.07
N ILE A 475 46.80 7.69 7.28
CA ILE A 475 48.11 8.25 7.61
C ILE A 475 48.13 9.76 7.44
N ASP A 476 48.90 10.46 8.27
CA ASP A 476 49.30 11.82 7.97
C ASP A 476 50.43 11.80 6.93
N ILE A 477 50.08 12.09 5.68
CA ILE A 477 50.97 12.09 4.52
C ILE A 477 52.23 12.98 4.74
N LYS A 478 52.16 13.98 5.63
CA LYS A 478 53.28 14.88 5.90
C LYS A 478 54.20 14.37 7.01
N LEU A 479 53.65 13.71 8.04
CA LEU A 479 54.38 13.30 9.24
C LEU A 479 54.84 11.84 9.17
N GLU A 480 54.03 10.95 8.61
CA GLU A 480 54.25 9.50 8.67
C GLU A 480 54.92 9.01 7.37
N LYS A 481 56.16 8.52 7.50
CA LYS A 481 56.92 7.95 6.39
C LYS A 481 57.31 6.50 6.68
N PRO A 482 57.40 5.63 5.66
CA PRO A 482 57.87 4.26 5.84
C PRO A 482 59.30 4.22 6.41
N VAL A 483 59.54 3.36 7.40
CA VAL A 483 60.86 3.11 7.99
C VAL A 483 61.45 1.83 7.39
N ARG A 484 62.75 1.82 7.06
CA ARG A 484 63.44 0.60 6.61
C ARG A 484 63.83 -0.26 7.82
N LYS A 485 63.41 -1.52 7.83
CA LYS A 485 63.88 -2.57 8.74
C LYS A 485 64.53 -3.71 7.95
N GLY A 486 65.41 -4.48 8.57
CA GLY A 486 65.91 -5.76 8.05
C GLY A 486 64.82 -6.82 7.98
N ASN A 487 65.17 -8.08 7.70
CA ASN A 487 64.19 -9.16 7.65
C ASN A 487 64.79 -10.47 8.16
N THR A 488 64.27 -11.03 9.22
CA THR A 488 64.63 -12.37 9.70
C THR A 488 63.60 -13.37 9.18
N ILE A 489 64.06 -14.37 8.42
CA ILE A 489 63.21 -15.35 7.77
C ILE A 489 63.21 -16.66 8.55
N VAL A 490 62.02 -17.15 8.92
CA VAL A 490 61.83 -18.46 9.55
C VAL A 490 61.06 -19.39 8.61
N ILE A 491 61.63 -20.57 8.33
CA ILE A 491 61.02 -21.56 7.45
C ILE A 491 60.61 -22.78 8.28
N PRO A 492 59.31 -22.99 8.59
CA PRO A 492 58.85 -24.22 9.21
C PRO A 492 59.01 -25.39 8.22
N VAL A 493 59.83 -26.37 8.59
CA VAL A 493 60.12 -27.56 7.78
C VAL A 493 59.58 -28.82 8.46
N ALA A 494 58.94 -29.70 7.69
CA ALA A 494 58.50 -31.02 8.16
C ALA A 494 59.49 -32.14 7.77
N GLY A 495 60.46 -31.84 6.91
CA GLY A 495 61.45 -32.77 6.40
C GLY A 495 62.16 -32.20 5.17
N ILE A 496 63.17 -32.91 4.66
CA ILE A 496 63.92 -32.52 3.47
C ILE A 496 63.13 -32.93 2.22
N THR A 497 62.61 -31.95 1.49
CA THR A 497 61.80 -32.15 0.28
C THR A 497 62.15 -31.12 -0.79
N ARG A 498 61.76 -31.36 -2.04
CA ARG A 498 61.93 -30.39 -3.14
C ARG A 498 61.25 -29.04 -2.85
N VAL A 499 60.13 -29.06 -2.13
CA VAL A 499 59.39 -27.85 -1.74
C VAL A 499 60.22 -27.02 -0.75
N VAL A 500 60.82 -27.68 0.24
CA VAL A 500 61.68 -27.04 1.25
C VAL A 500 62.97 -26.50 0.62
N MET A 501 63.62 -27.27 -0.25
CA MET A 501 64.79 -26.81 -1.01
C MET A 501 64.51 -25.53 -1.80
N ASN A 502 63.43 -25.52 -2.59
CA ASN A 502 63.04 -24.32 -3.35
C ASN A 502 62.71 -23.13 -2.44
N THR A 503 62.10 -23.40 -1.28
CA THR A 503 61.75 -22.35 -0.30
C THR A 503 63.01 -21.75 0.34
N ILE A 504 64.03 -22.56 0.65
CA ILE A 504 65.31 -22.08 1.18
C ILE A 504 66.05 -21.24 0.13
N SER A 505 66.14 -21.72 -1.11
CA SER A 505 66.78 -20.97 -2.18
C SER A 505 66.10 -19.62 -2.42
N TYR A 506 64.76 -19.55 -2.32
CA TYR A 506 64.03 -18.29 -2.38
C TYR A 506 64.29 -17.40 -1.15
N ALA A 507 64.35 -17.97 0.05
CA ALA A 507 64.61 -17.21 1.28
C ALA A 507 65.99 -16.54 1.29
N GLN A 508 67.02 -17.25 0.83
CA GLN A 508 68.40 -16.75 0.78
C GLN A 508 68.58 -15.56 -0.19
N THR A 509 67.69 -15.35 -1.16
CA THR A 509 67.75 -14.15 -2.02
C THR A 509 67.15 -12.91 -1.35
N MET A 510 66.39 -13.09 -0.26
CA MET A 510 65.66 -12.02 0.42
C MET A 510 66.35 -11.54 1.70
N SER A 511 67.11 -12.40 2.37
CA SER A 511 67.81 -12.06 3.61
C SER A 511 68.97 -13.02 3.87
N ASP A 512 70.02 -12.50 4.52
CA ASP A 512 71.12 -13.29 5.06
C ASP A 512 70.74 -13.98 6.40
N HIS A 513 69.66 -13.52 7.06
CA HIS A 513 69.16 -14.07 8.33
C HIS A 513 68.04 -15.09 8.11
N VAL A 514 68.39 -16.27 7.58
CA VAL A 514 67.43 -17.39 7.37
C VAL A 514 67.61 -18.47 8.42
N VAL A 515 66.51 -18.95 9.00
CA VAL A 515 66.48 -20.05 9.98
C VAL A 515 65.43 -21.09 9.57
N ALA A 516 65.84 -22.35 9.48
CA ALA A 516 64.91 -23.47 9.31
C ALA A 516 64.45 -23.98 10.68
N LEU A 517 63.15 -24.12 10.88
CA LEU A 517 62.57 -24.60 12.14
C LEU A 517 61.93 -25.97 11.93
N TYR A 518 62.44 -26.98 12.62
CA TYR A 518 61.86 -28.32 12.67
C TYR A 518 61.22 -28.59 14.03
N ILE A 519 59.96 -29.02 14.04
CA ILE A 519 59.24 -29.39 15.26
C ILE A 519 59.09 -30.91 15.30
N GLY A 520 59.93 -31.56 16.11
CA GLY A 520 59.94 -33.01 16.26
C GLY A 520 59.06 -33.50 17.41
N PHE A 521 58.50 -34.70 17.28
CA PHE A 521 57.63 -35.32 18.29
C PHE A 521 58.32 -36.42 19.10
N ASP A 522 59.37 -37.02 18.54
CA ASP A 522 60.16 -38.08 19.14
C ASP A 522 61.65 -37.81 18.93
N ASP A 523 62.48 -38.33 19.84
CA ASP A 523 63.92 -38.05 19.85
C ASP A 523 64.64 -38.73 18.67
N GLU A 524 64.09 -39.82 18.15
CA GLU A 524 64.69 -40.55 17.03
C GLU A 524 64.53 -39.78 15.70
N ALA A 525 63.34 -39.25 15.44
CA ALA A 525 63.06 -38.41 14.28
C ALA A 525 63.85 -37.10 14.32
N ILE A 526 64.02 -36.50 15.51
CA ILE A 526 64.86 -35.31 15.70
C ILE A 526 66.31 -35.61 15.29
N ARG A 527 66.92 -36.67 15.84
CA ARG A 527 68.30 -37.04 15.49
C ARG A 527 68.45 -37.35 14.00
N LYS A 528 67.50 -38.07 13.41
CA LYS A 528 67.51 -38.37 11.97
C LYS A 528 67.41 -37.10 11.12
N MET A 529 66.62 -36.11 11.55
CA MET A 529 66.49 -34.86 10.84
C MET A 529 67.77 -34.01 10.94
N GLU A 530 68.38 -33.93 12.13
CA GLU A 530 69.65 -33.22 12.33
C GLU A 530 70.77 -33.82 11.48
N GLN A 531 70.95 -35.14 11.52
CA GLN A 531 71.95 -35.84 10.70
C GLN A 531 71.75 -35.59 9.20
N LYS A 532 70.52 -35.77 8.71
CA LYS A 532 70.22 -35.54 7.29
C LYS A 532 70.39 -34.08 6.88
N TRP A 533 70.16 -33.13 7.78
CA TRP A 533 70.35 -31.72 7.50
C TRP A 533 71.82 -31.34 7.43
N GLU A 534 72.65 -31.91 8.31
CA GLU A 534 74.10 -31.74 8.31
C GLU A 534 74.74 -32.38 7.07
N GLU A 535 74.26 -33.55 6.63
CA GLU A 535 74.67 -34.16 5.36
C GLU A 535 74.28 -33.34 4.13
N TRP A 536 73.11 -32.70 4.16
CA TRP A 536 72.59 -31.93 3.04
C TRP A 536 73.19 -30.51 2.95
N ASP A 537 73.52 -29.91 4.09
CA ASP A 537 74.08 -28.57 4.29
C ASP A 537 73.59 -27.49 3.30
N PRO A 538 72.34 -27.03 3.42
CA PRO A 538 71.79 -26.00 2.53
C PRO A 538 72.31 -24.58 2.82
N GLY A 539 73.30 -24.42 3.71
CA GLY A 539 73.79 -23.10 4.14
C GLY A 539 72.79 -22.33 5.02
N VAL A 540 71.85 -23.03 5.66
CA VAL A 540 70.84 -22.45 6.58
C VAL A 540 70.85 -23.20 7.90
N ARG A 541 70.88 -22.44 9.01
CA ARG A 541 70.84 -23.00 10.36
C ARG A 541 69.52 -23.70 10.64
N LEU A 542 69.57 -24.97 11.05
CA LEU A 542 68.44 -25.71 11.58
C LEU A 542 68.27 -25.44 13.08
N VAL A 543 67.05 -25.11 13.50
CA VAL A 543 66.63 -25.08 14.90
C VAL A 543 65.59 -26.17 15.10
N VAL A 544 65.84 -27.04 16.09
CA VAL A 544 64.92 -28.14 16.42
C VAL A 544 64.23 -27.87 17.76
N ILE A 545 62.90 -28.01 17.78
CA ILE A 545 62.11 -27.90 19.01
C ILE A 545 61.30 -29.17 19.21
N LYS A 546 61.46 -29.80 20.37
CA LYS A 546 60.68 -30.99 20.77
C LYS A 546 59.29 -30.58 21.26
N SER A 547 58.24 -31.09 20.62
CA SER A 547 56.86 -30.90 21.04
C SER A 547 56.35 -32.07 21.86
N ARG A 548 56.08 -31.85 23.17
CA ARG A 548 55.61 -32.88 24.09
C ARG A 548 54.18 -33.36 23.84
N TYR A 549 53.34 -32.49 23.24
CA TYR A 549 51.90 -32.74 23.06
C TYR A 549 51.52 -32.96 21.59
N ARG A 550 52.51 -33.25 20.72
CA ARG A 550 52.30 -33.34 19.27
C ARG A 550 51.64 -32.11 18.63
N SER A 551 51.78 -30.95 19.29
CA SER A 551 51.28 -29.67 18.79
C SER A 551 52.40 -28.93 18.06
N ILE A 552 52.11 -28.44 16.86
CA ILE A 552 53.06 -27.64 16.05
C ILE A 552 52.93 -26.15 16.41
N MET A 553 51.71 -25.67 16.68
CA MET A 553 51.45 -24.23 16.86
C MET A 553 52.11 -23.65 18.12
N GLY A 554 52.02 -24.35 19.25
CA GLY A 554 52.57 -23.87 20.53
C GLY A 554 54.10 -23.68 20.50
N PRO A 555 54.89 -24.67 20.06
CA PRO A 555 56.34 -24.53 19.90
C PRO A 555 56.73 -23.50 18.84
N LEU A 556 56.01 -23.47 17.71
CA LEU A 556 56.22 -22.47 16.65
C LEU A 556 56.04 -21.06 17.20
N LYS A 557 54.96 -20.82 17.96
CA LYS A 557 54.71 -19.54 18.64
C LYS A 557 55.86 -19.18 19.56
N LYS A 558 56.24 -20.07 20.48
CA LYS A 558 57.30 -19.80 21.46
C LYS A 558 58.62 -19.44 20.78
N PHE A 559 58.91 -20.05 19.63
CA PHE A 559 60.07 -19.70 18.83
C PHE A 559 59.97 -18.31 18.23
N ILE A 560 58.83 -17.98 17.61
CA ILE A 560 58.59 -16.66 17.03
C ILE A 560 58.69 -15.57 18.10
N ASP A 561 58.04 -15.75 19.27
CA ASP A 561 58.12 -14.83 20.41
C ASP A 561 59.60 -14.61 20.84
N THR A 562 60.45 -15.63 20.74
CA THR A 562 61.87 -15.55 21.08
C THR A 562 62.69 -14.82 20.02
N VAL A 563 62.38 -15.02 18.74
CA VAL A 563 63.01 -14.31 17.62
C VAL A 563 62.60 -12.84 17.66
N GLU A 564 61.32 -12.56 17.85
CA GLU A 564 60.76 -11.22 17.98
C GLU A 564 61.41 -10.44 19.11
N TRP A 565 61.52 -11.04 20.30
CA TRP A 565 62.21 -10.40 21.42
C TRP A 565 63.67 -10.01 21.10
N LYS A 566 64.35 -10.72 20.19
CA LYS A 566 65.73 -10.41 19.78
C LYS A 566 65.85 -9.43 18.63
N THR A 567 64.88 -9.39 17.71
CA THR A 567 65.03 -8.69 16.42
C THR A 567 63.96 -7.65 16.14
N ALA A 568 62.96 -7.45 17.01
CA ALA A 568 61.81 -6.57 16.74
C ALA A 568 62.16 -5.10 16.45
N GLU A 569 63.25 -4.58 17.02
CA GLU A 569 63.68 -3.20 16.77
C GLU A 569 64.32 -3.02 15.39
N THR A 570 65.01 -4.05 14.87
CA THR A 570 65.84 -3.94 13.67
C THR A 570 65.22 -4.59 12.43
N ASP A 571 64.50 -5.71 12.60
CA ASP A 571 64.06 -6.58 11.50
C ASP A 571 62.54 -6.85 11.56
N HIS A 572 61.94 -7.01 10.38
CA HIS A 572 60.67 -7.72 10.24
C HIS A 572 60.89 -9.22 10.41
N ILE A 573 59.86 -9.94 10.87
CA ILE A 573 59.90 -11.41 10.96
C ILE A 573 59.02 -11.96 9.86
N THR A 574 59.62 -12.69 8.91
CA THR A 574 58.88 -13.34 7.83
C THR A 574 58.88 -14.85 8.00
N ILE A 575 57.68 -15.44 8.07
CA ILE A 575 57.49 -16.88 8.13
C ILE A 575 57.18 -17.37 6.72
N LEU A 576 58.14 -18.06 6.12
CA LEU A 576 58.06 -18.58 4.77
C LEU A 576 57.56 -20.03 4.80
N ILE A 577 56.27 -20.21 4.52
CA ILE A 577 55.58 -21.50 4.56
C ILE A 577 55.72 -22.19 3.19
N PRO A 578 56.40 -23.36 3.12
CA PRO A 578 56.41 -24.16 1.91
C PRO A 578 55.02 -24.76 1.67
N GLN A 579 54.44 -24.56 0.48
CA GLN A 579 53.15 -25.15 0.13
C GLN A 579 53.20 -25.77 -1.26
N PHE A 580 52.83 -27.05 -1.37
CA PHE A 580 52.64 -27.66 -2.68
C PHE A 580 51.21 -27.44 -3.17
N ILE A 581 51.04 -27.30 -4.48
CA ILE A 581 49.74 -27.18 -5.14
C ILE A 581 49.53 -28.44 -5.97
N THR A 582 48.44 -29.16 -5.68
CA THR A 582 48.04 -30.36 -6.39
C THR A 582 47.51 -30.04 -7.79
N LYS A 583 47.56 -31.00 -8.70
CA LYS A 583 47.04 -30.85 -10.07
C LYS A 583 45.52 -30.76 -10.10
N HIS A 584 44.83 -31.53 -9.26
CA HIS A 584 43.37 -31.51 -9.14
C HIS A 584 42.91 -30.98 -7.78
N TRP A 585 41.83 -30.19 -7.79
CA TRP A 585 41.32 -29.52 -6.58
C TRP A 585 40.91 -30.49 -5.46
N TRP A 586 40.39 -31.67 -5.82
CA TRP A 586 39.94 -32.69 -4.84
C TRP A 586 41.11 -33.37 -4.12
N GLN A 587 42.31 -33.41 -4.71
CA GLN A 587 43.49 -34.00 -4.07
C GLN A 587 43.91 -33.21 -2.82
N ASN A 588 43.61 -31.89 -2.77
CA ASN A 588 43.88 -31.07 -1.58
C ASN A 588 43.16 -31.59 -0.32
N VAL A 589 42.01 -32.27 -0.46
CA VAL A 589 41.27 -32.85 0.68
C VAL A 589 42.04 -34.00 1.33
N LEU A 590 42.88 -34.71 0.57
CA LEU A 590 43.66 -35.87 1.03
C LEU A 590 44.97 -35.49 1.73
N HIS A 591 45.35 -34.22 1.70
CA HIS A 591 46.62 -33.75 2.24
C HIS A 591 46.44 -32.96 3.54
N ASN A 592 47.45 -33.07 4.41
CA ASN A 592 47.44 -32.41 5.70
C ASN A 592 47.46 -30.88 5.53
N GLN A 593 46.43 -30.20 6.05
CA GLN A 593 46.20 -28.76 5.92
C GLN A 593 47.03 -27.93 6.92
N THR A 594 48.17 -28.47 7.39
CA THR A 594 49.04 -27.81 8.38
C THR A 594 49.49 -26.43 7.94
N SER A 595 49.87 -26.25 6.66
CA SER A 595 50.27 -24.95 6.12
C SER A 595 49.12 -23.92 6.17
N PHE A 596 47.88 -24.36 5.92
CA PHE A 596 46.69 -23.51 6.08
C PHE A 596 46.44 -23.13 7.54
N MET A 597 46.55 -24.09 8.46
CA MET A 597 46.40 -23.85 9.90
C MET A 597 47.47 -22.92 10.46
N ILE A 598 48.74 -23.10 10.08
CA ILE A 598 49.85 -22.23 10.46
C ILE A 598 49.54 -20.79 10.01
N ARG A 599 49.15 -20.59 8.75
CA ARG A 599 48.79 -19.27 8.23
C ARG A 599 47.60 -18.65 8.97
N ALA A 600 46.53 -19.41 9.17
CA ALA A 600 45.34 -18.94 9.88
C ALA A 600 45.63 -18.59 11.34
N TYR A 601 46.56 -19.30 11.98
CA TYR A 601 46.99 -19.05 13.35
C TYR A 601 47.88 -17.81 13.46
N LEU A 602 48.82 -17.64 12.53
CA LEU A 602 49.83 -16.59 12.59
C LEU A 602 49.37 -15.23 12.05
N ILE A 603 48.31 -15.17 11.23
CA ILE A 603 47.79 -13.91 10.68
C ILE A 603 47.30 -12.91 11.75
N ASN A 604 47.01 -13.40 12.96
CA ASN A 604 46.57 -12.58 14.09
C ASN A 604 47.75 -12.09 14.95
N TYR A 605 49.00 -12.43 14.61
CA TYR A 605 50.18 -11.96 15.35
C TYR A 605 50.62 -10.60 14.81
N LYS A 606 50.91 -9.68 15.75
CA LYS A 606 51.41 -8.36 15.43
C LYS A 606 52.83 -8.49 14.86
N ASP A 607 53.14 -7.72 13.82
CA ASP A 607 54.50 -7.60 13.23
C ASP A 607 55.14 -8.88 12.65
N VAL A 608 54.35 -9.95 12.48
CA VAL A 608 54.78 -11.20 11.81
C VAL A 608 54.19 -11.28 10.41
N ILE A 609 55.06 -11.34 9.40
CA ILE A 609 54.68 -11.46 7.99
C ILE A 609 54.61 -12.94 7.63
N VAL A 610 53.50 -13.41 7.09
CA VAL A 610 53.35 -14.80 6.63
C VAL A 610 53.36 -14.86 5.11
N THR A 611 54.36 -15.52 4.54
CA THR A 611 54.54 -15.66 3.09
C THR A 611 54.45 -17.13 2.70
N THR A 612 53.77 -17.43 1.60
CA THR A 612 53.64 -18.81 1.09
C THR A 612 54.46 -18.97 -0.17
N VAL A 613 55.28 -20.02 -0.26
CA VAL A 613 56.00 -20.39 -1.48
C VAL A 613 55.29 -21.55 -2.17
N PRO A 614 54.58 -21.31 -3.28
CA PRO A 614 53.89 -22.36 -4.00
C PRO A 614 54.88 -23.24 -4.78
N TYR A 615 54.70 -24.55 -4.71
CA TYR A 615 55.37 -25.52 -5.55
C TYR A 615 54.34 -26.39 -6.28
N HIS A 616 54.19 -26.18 -7.58
CA HIS A 616 53.23 -26.94 -8.38
C HIS A 616 53.73 -28.37 -8.63
N LEU A 617 52.93 -29.36 -8.25
CA LEU A 617 53.21 -30.74 -8.56
C LEU A 617 52.92 -31.01 -10.04
N ASN A 618 53.87 -31.63 -10.73
CA ASN A 618 53.73 -31.93 -12.16
C ASN A 618 52.77 -33.11 -12.45
N ARG A 619 52.41 -33.90 -11.43
CA ARG A 619 51.57 -35.09 -11.54
C ARG A 619 50.42 -35.06 -10.55
#